data_AF-A0A2W1EGM0-F1
#
_entry.id   AF-A0A2W1EGM0-F1
#
_cell.length_a   1.000
_cell.length_b   1.000
_cell.length_c   1.000
_cell.angle_alpha   90.00
_cell.angle_beta   90.00
_cell.angle_gamma   90.00
#
_symmetry.space_group_name_H-M   'P 1'
#
loop_
_entity.id
_entity.type
_entity.pdbx_description
1 polymer ?
#
loop_
_entity_poly.entity_id
_entity_poly.type
_entity_poly.pdbx_seq_one_letter_code
_entity_poly.pdbx_strand_id
1 'polypeptide(L)'
;MSRMRCTYVAGIWREHLEKTLTWYPPIDSTGSRPKVYVAPSWSWASLNGGVEASMGRYKDVDYAIHVEDVALTYATEDVTGAVTGGWLDLRGSLKPMKLHLVEYEDDFSWCMTLNRDFARKQDETDKYEQREFLHPARVSLDIDPMSDTEFDDDNTEGHLFFMPVCKTKDYSQSLMVRLADEATPSFQRIG
;
A
#
# COMPACT_ATOMS: atom_id res chain seq x y z
N MET A 1 -16.10 -8.81 33.93
CA MET A 1 -14.85 -8.67 33.15
C MET A 1 -15.23 -8.38 31.71
N SER A 2 -14.95 -7.17 31.21
CA SER A 2 -15.24 -6.82 29.82
C SER A 2 -14.20 -7.48 28.92
N ARG A 3 -14.61 -8.44 28.08
CA ARG A 3 -13.77 -9.03 27.05
C ARG A 3 -13.64 -7.98 25.95
N MET A 4 -12.45 -7.41 25.75
CA MET A 4 -12.19 -6.56 24.58
C MET A 4 -12.53 -7.38 23.34
N ARG A 5 -13.60 -6.99 22.65
CA ARG A 5 -14.02 -7.64 21.41
C ARG A 5 -13.16 -7.04 20.31
N CYS A 6 -12.08 -7.73 19.94
CA CYS A 6 -11.36 -7.41 18.72
C CYS A 6 -12.20 -7.87 17.52
N THR A 7 -12.34 -7.02 16.51
CA THR A 7 -13.14 -7.30 15.32
C THR A 7 -12.22 -7.78 14.20
N TYR A 8 -12.39 -9.03 13.77
CA TYR A 8 -11.66 -9.56 12.62
C TYR A 8 -12.26 -9.01 11.33
N VAL A 9 -11.39 -8.57 10.41
CA VAL A 9 -11.75 -8.01 9.11
C VAL A 9 -10.78 -8.52 8.06
N ALA A 10 -11.14 -9.63 7.42
CA ALA A 10 -10.39 -10.25 6.31
C ALA A 10 -8.87 -10.31 6.56
N GLY A 11 -8.43 -11.08 7.54
CA GLY A 11 -7.01 -11.27 7.87
C GLY A 11 -6.42 -10.24 8.84
N ILE A 12 -7.13 -9.14 9.11
CA ILE A 12 -6.65 -8.04 9.94
C ILE A 12 -7.59 -7.84 11.15
N TRP A 13 -7.06 -7.32 12.26
CA TRP A 13 -7.88 -6.85 13.39
C TRP A 13 -8.20 -5.36 13.21
N ARG A 14 -9.48 -4.99 13.27
CA ARG A 14 -9.96 -3.63 13.02
C ARG A 14 -9.26 -2.59 13.91
N GLU A 15 -8.91 -2.96 15.13
CA GLU A 15 -8.26 -2.09 16.12
C GLU A 15 -6.80 -1.76 15.78
N HIS A 16 -6.24 -2.44 14.78
CA HIS A 16 -4.85 -2.28 14.33
C HIS A 16 -4.77 -1.97 12.84
N LEU A 17 -5.89 -1.60 12.21
CA LEU A 17 -6.00 -1.62 10.76
C LEU A 17 -5.02 -0.63 10.11
N GLU A 18 -4.95 0.63 10.57
CA GLU A 18 -3.97 1.62 10.09
C GLU A 18 -2.53 1.13 10.18
N LYS A 19 -2.19 0.44 11.27
CA LYS A 19 -0.86 -0.14 11.49
C LYS A 19 -0.60 -1.32 10.56
N THR A 20 -1.57 -2.19 10.40
CA THR A 20 -1.41 -3.44 9.66
C THR A 20 -1.46 -3.25 8.16
N LEU A 21 -2.07 -2.17 7.66
CA LEU A 21 -2.11 -1.85 6.23
C LEU A 21 -0.71 -1.67 5.64
N THR A 22 0.33 -1.47 6.45
CA THR A 22 1.72 -1.32 5.98
C THR A 22 2.46 -2.64 5.73
N TRP A 23 1.74 -3.76 5.67
CA TRP A 23 2.32 -5.01 5.16
C TRP A 23 2.81 -4.81 3.71
N TYR A 24 3.83 -5.52 3.28
CA TYR A 24 4.33 -5.50 1.91
C TYR A 24 4.84 -6.89 1.51
N PRO A 25 4.74 -7.29 0.23
CA PRO A 25 5.42 -8.49 -0.23
C PRO A 25 6.94 -8.27 -0.22
N PRO A 26 7.76 -9.28 0.11
CA PRO A 26 9.21 -9.21 -0.09
C PRO A 26 9.55 -8.75 -1.51
N ILE A 27 10.57 -7.90 -1.68
CA ILE A 27 10.95 -7.31 -2.97
C ILE A 27 11.23 -8.40 -4.03
N ASP A 28 11.81 -9.52 -3.60
CA ASP A 28 12.18 -10.64 -4.48
C ASP A 28 11.00 -11.61 -4.72
N SER A 29 9.84 -11.34 -4.12
CA SER A 29 8.64 -12.14 -4.34
C SER A 29 7.80 -11.49 -5.44
N THR A 30 7.54 -12.25 -6.50
CA THR A 30 6.43 -11.95 -7.40
C THR A 30 5.15 -12.27 -6.64
N GLY A 31 4.74 -11.37 -5.74
CA GLY A 31 3.53 -11.47 -4.93
C GLY A 31 2.32 -11.57 -5.84
N SER A 32 2.05 -12.76 -6.36
CA SER A 32 1.00 -12.97 -7.34
C SER A 32 -0.32 -13.09 -6.60
N ARG A 33 -1.29 -12.26 -7.00
CA ARG A 33 -2.66 -12.42 -6.54
C ARG A 33 -3.23 -13.74 -7.07
N PRO A 34 -4.08 -14.43 -6.31
CA PRO A 34 -4.83 -15.57 -6.84
C PRO A 34 -5.68 -15.13 -8.04
N LYS A 35 -5.80 -16.01 -9.05
CA LYS A 35 -6.64 -15.76 -10.24
C LYS A 35 -8.13 -15.63 -9.92
N VAL A 36 -8.54 -16.18 -8.78
CA VAL A 36 -9.92 -16.14 -8.27
C VAL A 36 -9.91 -15.30 -7.01
N TYR A 37 -10.90 -14.44 -6.83
CA TYR A 37 -11.02 -13.60 -5.64
C TYR A 37 -10.97 -14.42 -4.33
N VAL A 38 -10.14 -13.98 -3.38
CA VAL A 38 -10.00 -14.58 -2.04
C VAL A 38 -10.29 -13.56 -0.94
N ALA A 39 -9.76 -12.35 -1.07
CA ALA A 39 -9.93 -11.26 -0.11
C ALA A 39 -9.80 -9.90 -0.82
N PRO A 40 -10.28 -8.80 -0.20
CA PRO A 40 -10.06 -7.45 -0.72
C PRO A 40 -8.56 -7.12 -0.86
N SER A 41 -8.19 -6.29 -1.83
CA SER A 41 -6.79 -5.95 -2.14
C SER A 41 -6.02 -5.29 -0.97
N TRP A 42 -6.71 -4.66 -0.02
CA TRP A 42 -6.09 -4.10 1.19
C TRP A 42 -5.70 -5.15 2.23
N SER A 43 -6.24 -6.37 2.12
CA SER A 43 -5.92 -7.49 3.01
C SER A 43 -4.66 -8.22 2.54
N TRP A 44 -3.78 -8.58 3.47
CA TRP A 44 -2.63 -9.44 3.16
C TRP A 44 -3.05 -10.82 2.64
N ALA A 45 -4.26 -11.28 2.97
CA ALA A 45 -4.81 -12.55 2.51
C ALA A 45 -5.17 -12.54 1.02
N SER A 46 -5.04 -11.39 0.34
CA SER A 46 -5.24 -11.27 -1.10
C SER A 46 -4.04 -11.73 -1.94
N LEU A 47 -2.91 -12.10 -1.31
CA LEU A 47 -1.70 -12.57 -2.01
C LEU A 47 -1.45 -14.06 -1.86
N ASN A 48 -0.86 -14.68 -2.89
CA ASN A 48 -0.19 -15.97 -2.78
C ASN A 48 1.23 -15.75 -2.25
N GLY A 49 1.46 -16.03 -0.97
CA GLY A 49 2.80 -16.00 -0.39
C GLY A 49 2.86 -15.35 0.98
N GLY A 50 4.08 -15.19 1.48
CA GLY A 50 4.34 -14.46 2.71
C GLY A 50 4.32 -12.95 2.49
N VAL A 51 3.85 -12.22 3.50
CA VAL A 51 4.03 -10.77 3.58
C VAL A 51 4.98 -10.46 4.73
N GLU A 52 5.73 -9.36 4.59
CA GLU A 52 6.42 -8.75 5.70
C GLU A 52 5.55 -7.66 6.31
N ALA A 53 5.74 -7.42 7.60
CA ALA A 53 5.12 -6.29 8.27
C ALA A 53 6.10 -5.68 9.26
N SER A 54 6.16 -4.35 9.29
CA SER A 54 6.92 -3.56 10.27
C SER A 54 6.28 -3.56 11.67
N MET A 55 5.31 -4.46 11.90
CA MET A 55 4.53 -4.56 13.15
C MET A 55 5.45 -4.74 14.37
N GLY A 56 5.58 -3.67 15.16
CA GLY A 56 6.20 -3.71 16.48
C GLY A 56 7.60 -3.10 16.60
N ARG A 57 8.20 -2.62 15.50
CA ARG A 57 9.51 -1.94 15.59
C ARG A 57 9.44 -0.55 16.22
N TYR A 58 8.27 0.10 16.20
CA TYR A 58 8.10 1.47 16.66
C TYR A 58 6.75 1.62 17.37
N LYS A 59 6.78 1.92 18.68
CA LYS A 59 5.59 2.04 19.53
C LYS A 59 4.92 3.43 19.42
N ASP A 60 5.59 4.39 18.81
CA ASP A 60 5.20 5.81 18.77
C ASP A 60 5.24 6.34 17.33
N VAL A 61 4.50 5.68 16.42
CA VAL A 61 4.38 6.15 15.04
C VAL A 61 3.04 6.84 14.86
N ASP A 62 3.09 8.12 14.51
CA ASP A 62 1.91 8.84 14.05
C ASP A 62 1.55 8.37 12.63
N TYR A 63 0.35 7.79 12.50
CA TYR A 63 -0.19 7.40 11.21
C TYR A 63 -0.82 8.61 10.52
N ALA A 64 -0.45 8.84 9.26
CA ALA A 64 -0.98 9.89 8.41
C ALA A 64 -2.30 9.50 7.70
N ILE A 65 -2.77 8.26 7.94
CA ILE A 65 -4.05 7.74 7.47
C ILE A 65 -4.98 7.48 8.65
N HIS A 66 -6.28 7.45 8.37
CA HIS A 66 -7.30 7.00 9.31
C HIS A 66 -8.31 6.12 8.60
N VAL A 67 -8.75 5.05 9.26
CA VAL A 67 -9.81 4.17 8.77
C VAL A 67 -11.15 4.72 9.21
N GLU A 68 -11.95 5.19 8.26
CA GLU A 68 -13.27 5.74 8.53
C GLU A 68 -14.29 4.60 8.66
N ASP A 69 -14.31 3.68 7.70
CA ASP A 69 -15.23 2.54 7.72
C ASP A 69 -14.69 1.31 6.95
N VAL A 70 -15.26 0.15 7.25
CA VAL A 70 -14.93 -1.12 6.60
C VAL A 70 -16.19 -1.98 6.49
N ALA A 71 -16.44 -2.49 5.29
CA ALA A 71 -17.53 -3.42 5.05
C ALA A 71 -17.02 -4.69 4.37
N LEU A 72 -17.54 -5.84 4.81
CA LEU A 72 -17.21 -7.16 4.26
C LEU A 72 -18.50 -7.90 3.94
N THR A 73 -18.45 -8.65 2.84
CA THR A 73 -19.46 -9.64 2.48
C THR A 73 -18.87 -11.01 2.78
N TYR A 74 -19.46 -11.74 3.72
CA TYR A 74 -18.98 -13.07 4.11
C TYR A 74 -19.58 -14.17 3.24
N ALA A 75 -18.80 -15.21 2.97
CA ALA A 75 -19.29 -16.40 2.26
C ALA A 75 -20.26 -17.23 3.11
N THR A 76 -20.16 -17.11 4.44
CA THR A 76 -20.96 -17.87 5.43
C THR A 76 -21.26 -16.97 6.64
N GLU A 77 -21.94 -17.51 7.65
CA GLU A 77 -22.19 -16.80 8.93
C GLU A 77 -20.92 -16.66 9.80
N ASP A 78 -19.83 -17.36 9.46
CA ASP A 78 -18.55 -17.21 10.14
C ASP A 78 -17.87 -15.90 9.72
N VAL A 79 -18.00 -14.88 10.58
CA VAL A 79 -17.37 -13.55 10.42
C VAL A 79 -15.85 -13.56 10.49
N THR A 80 -15.23 -14.71 10.80
CA THR A 80 -13.78 -14.92 10.75
C THR A 80 -13.33 -15.72 9.53
N GLY A 81 -14.28 -16.21 8.74
CA GLY A 81 -14.05 -17.07 7.58
C GLY A 81 -13.84 -16.30 6.27
N ALA A 82 -14.10 -17.01 5.17
CA ALA A 82 -13.92 -16.48 3.82
C ALA A 82 -14.90 -15.33 3.50
N VAL A 83 -14.40 -14.37 2.73
CA VAL A 83 -15.18 -13.23 2.23
C VAL A 83 -15.37 -13.34 0.72
N THR A 84 -16.46 -12.79 0.21
CA THR A 84 -16.79 -12.72 -1.22
C THR A 84 -16.71 -11.29 -1.76
N GLY A 85 -16.49 -10.31 -0.89
CA GLY A 85 -16.38 -8.91 -1.25
C GLY A 85 -16.09 -8.04 -0.03
N GLY A 86 -15.76 -6.78 -0.29
CA GLY A 86 -15.60 -5.79 0.77
C GLY A 86 -14.84 -4.55 0.30
N TRP A 87 -14.97 -3.48 1.06
CA TRP A 87 -14.30 -2.21 0.82
C TRP A 87 -13.80 -1.62 2.14
N LEU A 88 -12.87 -0.69 2.01
CA LEU A 88 -12.27 0.05 3.10
C LEU A 88 -12.29 1.53 2.73
N ASP A 89 -12.83 2.36 3.62
CA ASP A 89 -12.81 3.82 3.48
C ASP A 89 -11.65 4.39 4.31
N LEU A 90 -10.75 5.09 3.61
CA LEU A 90 -9.51 5.61 4.15
C LEU A 90 -9.45 7.11 3.95
N ARG A 91 -9.22 7.83 5.04
CA ARG A 91 -8.87 9.25 5.01
C ARG A 91 -7.36 9.40 5.06
N GLY A 92 -6.80 10.19 4.13
CA GLY A 92 -5.37 10.46 4.05
C GLY A 92 -5.02 11.37 2.88
N SER A 93 -3.73 11.65 2.70
CA SER A 93 -3.25 12.41 1.53
C SER A 93 -2.99 11.46 0.36
N LEU A 94 -3.80 11.56 -0.70
CA LEU A 94 -3.56 10.83 -1.94
C LEU A 94 -2.74 11.70 -2.91
N LYS A 95 -1.65 11.17 -3.44
CA LYS A 95 -0.72 11.89 -4.32
C LYS A 95 -0.48 11.11 -5.60
N PRO A 96 -0.47 11.74 -6.78
CA PRO A 96 -0.17 11.05 -8.03
C PRO A 96 1.29 10.55 -8.02
N MET A 97 1.53 9.41 -8.66
CA MET A 97 2.87 8.88 -8.87
C MET A 97 3.07 8.37 -10.29
N LYS A 98 4.34 8.21 -10.66
CA LYS A 98 4.75 7.44 -11.84
C LYS A 98 5.79 6.41 -11.42
N LEU A 99 5.63 5.20 -11.94
CA LEU A 99 6.55 4.10 -11.73
C LEU A 99 7.39 3.88 -12.99
N HIS A 100 8.64 3.52 -12.81
CA HIS A 100 9.53 3.14 -13.92
C HIS A 100 10.43 1.99 -13.48
N LEU A 101 10.77 1.15 -14.46
CA LEU A 101 11.70 0.07 -14.27
C LEU A 101 13.13 0.63 -14.23
N VAL A 102 13.90 0.23 -13.23
CA VAL A 102 15.33 0.55 -13.13
C VAL A 102 16.10 -0.76 -13.14
N GLU A 103 16.95 -0.92 -14.14
CA GLU A 103 17.87 -2.05 -14.28
C GLU A 103 19.15 -1.79 -13.49
N TYR A 104 19.59 -2.79 -12.73
CA TYR A 104 20.86 -2.86 -12.01
C TYR A 104 21.71 -3.99 -12.62
N GLU A 105 22.98 -4.11 -12.22
CA GLU A 105 23.91 -5.09 -12.83
C GLU A 105 23.40 -6.55 -12.80
N ASP A 106 22.67 -6.94 -11.75
CA ASP A 106 22.21 -8.32 -11.53
C ASP A 106 20.69 -8.45 -11.31
N ASP A 107 19.93 -7.35 -11.35
CA ASP A 107 18.51 -7.35 -11.01
C ASP A 107 17.80 -6.10 -11.58
N PHE A 108 16.49 -6.00 -11.43
CA PHE A 108 15.72 -4.79 -11.69
C PHE A 108 14.80 -4.46 -10.52
N SER A 109 14.38 -3.20 -10.42
CA SER A 109 13.35 -2.83 -9.46
C SER A 109 12.44 -1.75 -10.00
N TRP A 110 11.15 -1.86 -9.70
CA TRP A 110 10.22 -0.76 -9.89
C TRP A 110 10.55 0.37 -8.93
N CYS A 111 10.56 1.58 -9.46
CA CYS A 111 10.95 2.76 -8.72
C CYS A 111 9.95 3.89 -8.95
N MET A 112 9.67 4.64 -7.88
CA MET A 112 8.79 5.80 -7.92
C MET A 112 9.59 7.08 -8.22
N THR A 113 9.09 7.86 -9.18
CA THR A 113 9.53 9.24 -9.37
C THR A 113 8.67 10.18 -8.53
N LEU A 114 9.27 10.80 -7.52
CA LEU A 114 8.62 11.87 -6.77
C LEU A 114 8.77 13.18 -7.55
N ASN A 115 7.67 13.72 -8.07
CA ASN A 115 7.67 15.07 -8.64
C ASN A 115 8.10 16.08 -7.56
N ARG A 116 9.17 16.84 -7.85
CA ARG A 116 9.76 17.83 -6.93
C ARG A 116 8.75 18.87 -6.44
N ASP A 117 7.66 19.09 -7.15
CA ASP A 117 6.62 20.08 -6.79
C ASP A 117 5.84 19.70 -5.51
N PHE A 118 5.93 18.45 -5.05
CA PHE A 118 5.33 18.00 -3.78
C PHE A 118 6.31 18.00 -2.60
N ALA A 119 7.59 18.27 -2.85
CA ALA A 119 8.56 18.53 -1.80
C ALA A 119 8.27 19.93 -1.25
N ARG A 120 7.77 19.97 -0.02
CA ARG A 120 7.53 21.18 0.78
C ARG A 120 8.69 22.17 0.58
N LYS A 121 8.41 23.47 0.39
CA LYS A 121 9.44 24.52 0.37
C LYS A 121 10.37 24.32 1.56
N GLN A 122 11.61 23.94 1.26
CA GLN A 122 12.67 23.73 2.24
C GLN A 122 13.13 25.11 2.71
N ASP A 123 13.07 25.35 4.02
CA ASP A 123 13.82 26.46 4.64
C ASP A 123 15.30 26.26 4.31
N GLU A 124 15.97 27.33 3.86
CA GLU A 124 17.30 27.34 3.22
C GLU A 124 18.49 26.90 4.10
N THR A 125 18.27 26.19 5.22
CA THR A 125 19.33 25.88 6.19
C THR A 125 19.84 24.43 6.17
N ASP A 126 19.15 23.49 5.51
CA ASP A 126 19.56 22.07 5.54
C ASP A 126 20.42 21.66 4.34
N LYS A 127 21.70 22.07 4.38
CA LYS A 127 22.74 21.65 3.42
C LYS A 127 23.10 20.15 3.49
N TYR A 128 22.49 19.38 4.39
CA TYR A 128 22.74 17.95 4.56
C TYR A 128 21.71 17.04 3.85
N GLU A 129 20.55 17.55 3.41
CA GLU A 129 19.53 16.73 2.73
C GLU A 129 19.81 16.52 1.22
N GLN A 130 20.83 17.16 0.66
CA GLN A 130 21.16 17.04 -0.77
C GLN A 130 21.78 15.67 -1.16
N ARG A 131 22.11 14.81 -0.19
CA ARG A 131 22.77 13.51 -0.46
C ARG A 131 21.83 12.30 -0.52
N GLU A 132 20.57 12.39 -0.09
CA GLU A 132 19.65 11.23 -0.07
C GLU A 132 18.92 10.96 -1.40
N PHE A 133 19.08 11.82 -2.42
CA PHE A 133 18.24 11.79 -3.64
C PHE A 133 18.88 11.20 -4.91
N LEU A 134 19.91 10.36 -4.79
CA LEU A 134 20.53 9.72 -5.97
C LEU A 134 20.08 8.28 -6.23
N HIS A 135 19.24 7.70 -5.35
CA HIS A 135 18.62 6.41 -5.61
C HIS A 135 17.12 6.57 -5.85
N PRO A 136 16.58 6.05 -6.96
CA PRO A 136 15.14 5.96 -7.17
C PRO A 136 14.49 5.29 -5.95
N ALA A 137 13.34 5.78 -5.50
CA ALA A 137 12.62 5.17 -4.39
C ALA A 137 12.07 3.81 -4.84
N ARG A 138 12.77 2.72 -4.52
CA ARG A 138 12.33 1.35 -4.80
C ARG A 138 10.97 1.11 -4.16
N VAL A 139 10.06 0.50 -4.91
CA VAL A 139 8.72 0.17 -4.44
C VAL A 139 8.53 -1.33 -4.34
N SER A 140 7.71 -1.76 -3.39
CA SER A 140 7.21 -3.12 -3.32
C SER A 140 5.77 -3.11 -3.82
N LEU A 141 5.46 -3.98 -4.79
CA LEU A 141 4.16 -4.08 -5.42
C LEU A 141 3.56 -5.45 -5.14
N ASP A 142 2.24 -5.50 -4.92
CA ASP A 142 1.47 -6.71 -4.69
C ASP A 142 0.76 -7.22 -5.95
N ILE A 143 1.23 -6.74 -7.10
CA ILE A 143 0.92 -7.16 -8.46
C ILE A 143 2.25 -7.41 -9.18
N ASP A 144 2.20 -8.09 -10.32
CA ASP A 144 3.33 -8.16 -11.26
C ASP A 144 3.04 -7.24 -12.46
N PRO A 145 3.62 -6.02 -12.49
CA PRO A 145 3.42 -5.06 -13.58
C PRO A 145 3.75 -5.61 -14.97
N MET A 146 4.67 -6.58 -15.07
CA MET A 146 5.06 -7.14 -16.36
C MET A 146 3.99 -8.08 -16.93
N SER A 147 3.08 -8.57 -16.08
CA SER A 147 1.99 -9.47 -16.44
C SER A 147 0.61 -8.80 -16.45
N ASP A 148 0.50 -7.62 -15.83
CA ASP A 148 -0.72 -6.84 -15.75
C ASP A 148 -0.86 -5.96 -17.00
N THR A 149 -1.81 -6.33 -17.87
CA THR A 149 -2.00 -5.68 -19.18
C THR A 149 -2.51 -4.24 -19.07
N GLU A 150 -3.05 -3.83 -17.93
CA GLU A 150 -3.60 -2.49 -17.72
C GLU A 150 -2.57 -1.55 -17.05
N PHE A 151 -1.49 -2.09 -16.49
CA PHE A 151 -0.55 -1.33 -15.68
C PHE A 151 0.15 -0.21 -16.46
N ASP A 152 0.56 -0.46 -17.70
CA ASP A 152 1.24 0.55 -18.52
C ASP A 152 0.32 1.72 -18.86
N ASP A 153 -0.96 1.44 -19.13
CA ASP A 153 -2.00 2.44 -19.39
C ASP A 153 -2.27 3.23 -18.11
N ASP A 154 -2.50 2.55 -16.97
CA ASP A 154 -2.70 3.18 -15.66
C ASP A 154 -1.56 4.15 -15.30
N ASN A 155 -0.32 3.72 -15.54
CA ASN A 155 0.89 4.49 -15.23
C ASN A 155 1.06 5.69 -16.18
N THR A 156 0.69 5.53 -17.45
CA THR A 156 0.82 6.58 -18.48
C THR A 156 -0.28 7.65 -18.34
N GLU A 157 -1.51 7.22 -18.07
CA GLU A 157 -2.70 8.07 -17.97
C GLU A 157 -2.83 8.77 -16.60
N GLY A 158 -2.00 8.39 -15.62
CA GLY A 158 -1.96 9.05 -14.32
C GLY A 158 -2.99 8.50 -13.33
N HIS A 159 -3.35 7.22 -13.47
CA HIS A 159 -4.25 6.49 -12.60
C HIS A 159 -3.55 5.88 -11.39
N LEU A 160 -2.24 6.08 -11.24
CA LEU A 160 -1.46 5.60 -10.10
C LEU A 160 -1.24 6.68 -9.04
N PHE A 161 -1.44 6.28 -7.80
CA PHE A 161 -1.32 7.14 -6.63
C PHE A 161 -0.60 6.44 -5.49
N PHE A 162 -0.03 7.24 -4.59
CA PHE A 162 0.42 6.78 -3.28
C PHE A 162 -0.20 7.59 -2.16
N MET A 163 -0.42 6.94 -1.02
CA MET A 163 -0.90 7.52 0.22
C MET A 163 0.13 7.29 1.31
N PRO A 164 0.85 8.32 1.77
CA PRO A 164 1.79 8.18 2.89
C PRO A 164 1.07 7.69 4.14
N VAL A 165 1.59 6.61 4.74
CA VAL A 165 1.02 5.99 5.95
C VAL A 165 1.81 6.43 7.17
N CYS A 166 3.13 6.33 7.11
CA CYS A 166 3.99 6.78 8.19
C CYS A 166 5.39 7.11 7.69
N LYS A 167 6.09 7.98 8.43
CA LYS A 167 7.50 8.31 8.20
C LYS A 167 8.23 8.33 9.53
N THR A 168 9.37 7.65 9.58
CA THR A 168 10.35 7.76 10.67
C THR A 168 11.64 8.35 10.12
N LYS A 169 12.69 8.42 10.95
CA LYS A 169 14.02 8.84 10.49
C LYS A 169 14.62 7.86 9.47
N ASP A 170 14.31 6.57 9.61
CA ASP A 170 15.01 5.51 8.88
C ASP A 170 14.19 4.91 7.73
N TYR A 171 12.87 5.15 7.69
CA TYR A 171 12.01 4.62 6.63
C TYR A 171 10.69 5.40 6.50
N SER A 172 10.09 5.33 5.31
CA SER A 172 8.73 5.79 5.03
C SER A 172 7.90 4.67 4.42
N GLN A 173 6.65 4.51 4.84
CA GLN A 173 5.70 3.57 4.22
C GLN A 173 4.54 4.35 3.60
N SER A 174 4.15 3.92 2.41
CA SER A 174 2.99 4.44 1.70
C SER A 174 2.19 3.26 1.16
N LEU A 175 0.86 3.40 1.12
CA LEU A 175 0.04 2.56 0.27
C LEU A 175 0.18 3.04 -1.16
N MET A 176 0.24 2.14 -2.10
CA MET A 176 0.18 2.41 -3.52
C MET A 176 -1.15 1.87 -4.04
N VAL A 177 -1.84 2.71 -4.80
CA VAL A 177 -3.16 2.38 -5.30
C VAL A 177 -3.29 2.81 -6.75
N ARG A 178 -4.11 2.07 -7.50
CA ARG A 178 -4.59 2.48 -8.81
C ARG A 178 -6.07 2.84 -8.74
N LEU A 179 -6.50 3.77 -9.58
CA LEU A 179 -7.90 4.11 -9.77
C LEU A 179 -8.64 2.93 -10.42
N ALA A 180 -9.76 2.51 -9.85
CA ALA A 180 -10.55 1.37 -10.32
C ALA A 180 -11.90 1.80 -10.94
N ASP A 181 -12.47 2.92 -10.48
CA ASP A 181 -13.70 3.49 -11.02
C ASP A 181 -13.64 5.02 -10.88
N GLU A 182 -13.77 5.73 -12.00
CA GLU A 182 -13.78 7.20 -12.05
C GLU A 182 -15.12 7.82 -11.61
N ALA A 183 -16.23 7.14 -11.90
CA ALA A 183 -17.57 7.64 -11.63
C ALA A 183 -17.87 7.59 -10.12
N THR A 184 -17.36 6.55 -9.45
CA THR A 184 -17.36 6.44 -7.99
C THR A 184 -15.93 6.18 -7.53
N PRO A 185 -15.12 7.24 -7.32
CA PRO A 185 -13.68 7.16 -7.07
C PRO A 185 -13.33 6.06 -6.07
N SER A 186 -12.93 4.92 -6.61
CA SER A 186 -12.56 3.74 -5.84
C SER A 186 -11.18 3.30 -6.30
N PHE A 187 -10.45 2.69 -5.37
CA PHE A 187 -9.04 2.41 -5.57
C PHE A 187 -8.74 0.96 -5.24
N GLN A 188 -7.91 0.35 -6.07
CA GLN A 188 -7.34 -0.96 -5.80
C GLN A 188 -5.92 -0.77 -5.30
N ARG A 189 -5.58 -1.38 -4.16
CA ARG A 189 -4.19 -1.46 -3.72
C ARG A 189 -3.33 -2.16 -4.78
N ILE A 190 -2.12 -1.67 -4.98
CA ILE A 190 -1.07 -2.28 -5.81
C ILE A 190 0.29 -2.37 -5.09
N GLY A 191 0.40 -1.85 -3.85
CA GLY A 191 1.60 -1.86 -3.01
C GLY A 191 1.35 -1.27 -1.63
#